data_AF-A0A4D6WLK6-F1
#
_entry.id   AF-A0A4D6WLK6-F1
#
_cell.length_a   1.000
_cell.length_b   1.000
_cell.length_c   1.000
_cell.angle_alpha   90.00
_cell.angle_beta   90.00
_cell.angle_gamma   90.00
#
_symmetry.space_group_name_H-M   'P 1'
#
loop_
_entity.id
_entity.type
_entity.pdbx_description
1 polymer ?
#
loop_
_entity_poly.entity_id
_entity_poly.type
_entity_poly.pdbx_seq_one_letter_code
_entity_poly.pdbx_strand_id
1 'polypeptide(L)'
;MRGVNIGYIKNLQINVNSVLILAYIKSSNIWIPKNSIVETNQTGLFNDTVIDIIPLEKIKISDIRSINLFNENCLTSAVFCNNQYIVGNRGLNYDDLVRATTRIAQRFDDPRFFSLLYIFLQNGIEISDDVVMVLNEISDIIYLFHISLRNFLLQHM
;
A
#
# COMPACT_ATOMS: atom_id res chain seq x y z
N MET A 1 19.68 2.31 11.31
CA MET A 1 19.68 2.66 9.87
C MET A 1 20.14 1.47 9.06
N ARG A 2 19.33 0.99 8.10
CA ARG A 2 19.63 -0.20 7.28
C ARG A 2 20.09 -1.42 8.09
N GLY A 3 19.44 -1.68 9.23
CA GLY A 3 19.80 -2.77 10.13
C GLY A 3 20.99 -2.52 11.07
N VAL A 4 21.68 -1.37 10.95
CA VAL A 4 22.81 -1.02 11.84
C VAL A 4 22.36 -0.06 12.93
N ASN A 5 22.75 -0.35 14.19
CA ASN A 5 22.55 0.56 15.32
C ASN A 5 23.51 1.75 15.19
N ILE A 6 22.93 2.94 14.97
CA ILE A 6 23.68 4.20 14.79
C ILE A 6 23.56 5.16 15.99
N GLY A 7 22.79 4.80 17.02
CA GLY A 7 22.35 5.75 18.04
C GLY A 7 21.47 5.14 19.13
N TYR A 8 20.98 5.99 20.01
CA TYR A 8 20.03 5.64 21.07
C TYR A 8 19.13 6.84 21.39
N ILE A 9 18.03 6.62 22.10
CA ILE A 9 17.13 7.70 22.54
C ILE A 9 17.69 8.29 23.83
N LYS A 10 18.03 9.59 23.79
CA LYS A 10 18.58 10.34 24.92
C LYS A 10 17.49 10.91 25.82
N ASN A 11 16.37 11.35 25.24
CA ASN A 11 15.23 11.86 25.99
C ASN A 11 13.92 11.60 25.25
N LEU A 12 12.81 11.56 25.98
CA LEU A 12 11.46 11.34 25.45
C LEU A 12 10.46 12.18 26.24
N GLN A 13 9.56 12.85 25.53
CA GLN A 13 8.47 13.64 26.08
C GLN A 13 7.17 13.25 25.39
N ILE A 14 6.15 12.89 26.18
CA ILE A 14 4.82 12.55 25.68
C ILE A 14 3.97 13.82 25.68
N ASN A 15 3.44 14.17 24.52
CA ASN A 15 2.42 15.21 24.36
C ASN A 15 1.07 14.57 24.05
N VAL A 16 0.00 15.36 24.05
CA VAL A 16 -1.38 14.87 23.85
C VAL A 16 -1.55 14.12 22.53
N ASN A 17 -0.93 14.62 21.45
CA ASN A 17 -1.12 14.09 20.09
C ASN A 17 0.17 13.49 19.49
N SER A 18 1.29 13.50 20.22
CA SER A 18 2.58 13.08 19.69
C SER A 18 3.56 12.70 20.79
N VAL A 19 4.58 11.91 20.43
CA VAL A 19 5.72 11.66 21.30
C VAL A 19 6.93 12.35 20.68
N LEU A 20 7.49 13.31 21.40
CA LEU A 20 8.73 13.97 21.01
C LEU A 20 9.92 13.20 21.58
N ILE A 21 10.91 12.96 20.75
CA ILE A 21 12.10 12.20 21.11
C ILE A 21 13.36 12.98 20.75
N LEU A 22 14.37 12.85 21.59
CA LEU A 22 15.72 13.30 21.30
C LEU A 22 16.58 12.08 21.04
N ALA A 23 16.89 11.81 19.77
CA ALA A 23 17.82 10.76 19.39
C ALA A 23 19.27 11.26 19.43
N TYR A 24 20.16 10.47 20.01
CA TYR A 24 21.59 10.69 19.96
C TYR A 24 22.22 9.75 18.92
N ILE A 25 22.91 10.34 17.94
CA ILE A 25 23.65 9.60 16.91
C ILE A 25 25.11 9.51 17.34
N LYS A 26 25.68 8.29 17.33
CA LYS A 26 26.99 7.99 17.94
C LYS A 26 28.18 8.68 17.27
N SER A 27 28.07 9.06 16.01
CA SER A 27 29.17 9.66 15.25
C SER A 27 28.66 10.73 14.29
N SER A 28 29.43 11.82 14.18
CA SER A 28 29.23 12.87 13.17
C SER A 28 29.47 12.41 11.73
N ASN A 29 30.03 11.22 11.53
CA ASN A 29 30.24 10.64 10.20
C ASN A 29 29.01 9.89 9.66
N ILE A 30 27.91 9.86 10.44
CA ILE A 30 26.67 9.21 10.06
C ILE A 30 25.75 10.28 9.45
N TRP A 31 25.74 10.32 8.12
CA TRP A 31 24.97 11.27 7.34
C TRP A 31 23.59 10.71 7.04
N ILE A 32 22.54 11.35 7.55
CA ILE A 32 21.15 10.98 7.28
C ILE A 32 20.61 11.96 6.23
N PRO A 33 20.26 11.50 5.01
CA PRO A 33 19.70 12.38 4.00
C PRO A 33 18.31 12.87 4.42
N LYS A 34 17.93 14.08 3.98
CA LYS A 34 16.62 14.67 4.26
C LYS A 34 15.48 13.84 3.71
N ASN A 35 15.68 13.22 2.55
CA ASN A 35 14.75 12.25 2.01
C ASN A 35 14.95 10.88 2.68
N SER A 36 14.66 10.81 3.97
CA SER A 36 14.64 9.56 4.74
C SER A 36 13.27 9.40 5.41
N ILE A 37 12.75 8.19 5.37
CA ILE A 37 11.59 7.81 6.16
C ILE A 37 12.08 7.49 7.57
N VAL A 38 11.43 8.07 8.58
CA VAL A 38 11.67 7.75 9.99
C VAL A 38 10.41 7.08 10.52
N GLU A 39 10.54 5.84 10.97
CA GLU A 39 9.42 5.04 11.43
C GLU A 39 9.70 4.42 12.80
N THR A 40 8.67 4.33 13.63
CA THR A 40 8.71 3.48 14.83
C THR A 40 8.27 2.08 14.45
N ASN A 41 9.13 1.10 14.68
CA ASN A 41 8.87 -0.29 14.37
C ASN A 41 8.99 -1.13 15.65
N GLN A 42 8.38 -2.30 15.67
CA GLN A 42 8.50 -3.24 16.78
C GLN A 42 9.20 -4.51 16.30
N THR A 43 10.25 -4.89 17.01
CA THR A 43 11.13 -6.00 16.61
C THR A 43 11.37 -6.96 17.76
N GLY A 44 11.70 -8.21 17.43
CA GLY A 44 12.00 -9.25 18.41
C GLY A 44 10.77 -9.86 19.08
N LEU A 45 11.03 -10.88 19.91
CA LEU A 45 10.00 -11.62 20.65
C LEU A 45 9.32 -10.77 21.74
N PHE A 46 10.05 -9.82 22.31
CA PHE A 46 9.60 -8.96 23.40
C PHE A 46 9.02 -7.62 22.92
N ASN A 47 8.83 -7.46 21.62
CA ASN A 47 8.19 -6.30 21.01
C ASN A 47 8.94 -4.98 21.30
N ASP A 48 10.27 -5.02 21.23
CA ASP A 48 11.11 -3.86 21.47
C ASP A 48 10.82 -2.80 20.40
N THR A 49 10.45 -1.60 20.85
CA THR A 49 10.19 -0.47 19.96
C THR A 49 11.50 0.17 19.55
N VAL A 50 11.77 0.15 18.25
CA VAL A 50 12.97 0.73 17.64
C VAL A 50 12.57 1.84 16.69
N ILE A 51 13.52 2.75 16.42
CA ILE A 51 13.35 3.78 15.42
C ILE A 51 14.19 3.42 14.21
N ASP A 52 13.49 3.10 13.13
CA ASP A 52 14.09 2.83 11.86
C ASP A 52 14.20 4.12 11.05
N ILE A 53 15.42 4.36 10.57
CA ILE A 53 15.72 5.46 9.65
C ILE A 53 16.10 4.81 8.33
N ILE A 54 15.30 5.10 7.30
CA ILE A 54 15.36 4.49 5.98
C ILE A 54 15.65 5.59 4.94
N PRO A 55 16.92 5.76 4.55
CA PRO A 55 17.30 6.67 3.46
C PRO A 55 16.68 6.24 2.13
N LEU A 56 15.87 7.10 1.51
CA LEU A 56 15.31 6.88 0.17
C LEU A 56 16.26 7.33 -0.94
N GLU A 57 17.22 8.19 -0.61
CA GLU A 57 18.24 8.67 -1.54
C GLU A 57 19.65 8.30 -1.10
N LYS A 58 20.57 8.26 -2.07
CA LYS A 58 22.00 8.11 -1.83
C LYS A 58 22.65 9.48 -1.87
N ILE A 59 23.41 9.82 -0.83
CA ILE A 59 24.18 11.06 -0.80
C ILE A 59 25.47 10.86 -1.61
N LYS A 60 25.81 11.81 -2.48
CA LYS A 60 27.09 11.78 -3.20
C LYS A 60 28.21 12.29 -2.28
N ILE A 61 29.39 11.70 -2.40
CA ILE A 61 30.56 12.08 -1.58
C ILE A 61 30.96 13.55 -1.80
N SER A 62 30.75 14.08 -3.01
CA SER A 62 30.96 15.49 -3.35
C SER A 62 30.17 16.43 -2.44
N ASP A 63 28.96 16.03 -2.07
CA ASP A 63 28.00 16.89 -1.38
C ASP A 63 28.35 16.98 0.10
N ILE A 64 29.10 16.00 0.64
CA ILE A 64 29.41 15.89 2.07
C ILE A 64 30.72 16.58 2.45
N ARG A 65 31.68 16.72 1.51
CA ARG A 65 33.07 17.14 1.82
C ARG A 65 33.21 18.52 2.48
N SER A 66 32.24 19.41 2.31
CA SER A 66 32.27 20.79 2.84
C SER A 66 31.21 21.06 3.91
N ILE A 67 30.39 20.07 4.28
CA ILE A 67 29.29 20.27 5.22
C ILE A 67 29.74 19.94 6.64
N ASN A 68 29.52 20.88 7.55
CA ASN A 68 29.60 20.64 8.98
C ASN A 68 28.18 20.56 9.56
N LEU A 69 27.82 19.41 10.14
CA LEU A 69 26.48 19.14 10.72
C LEU A 69 26.08 20.09 11.85
N PHE A 70 27.05 20.76 12.48
CA PHE A 70 26.83 21.69 13.59
C PHE A 70 26.79 23.16 13.16
N ASN A 71 27.08 23.45 11.89
CA ASN A 71 27.06 24.82 11.37
C ASN A 71 25.64 25.17 10.87
N GLU A 72 25.25 26.43 10.99
CA GLU A 72 23.95 26.95 10.52
C GLU A 72 23.77 26.76 9.00
N ASN A 73 24.86 26.84 8.23
CA ASN A 73 24.86 26.58 6.80
C ASN A 73 24.46 25.14 6.42
N CYS A 74 24.40 24.21 7.36
CA CYS A 74 23.92 22.85 7.10
C CYS A 74 22.43 22.83 6.71
N LEU A 75 21.62 23.79 7.16
CA LEU A 75 20.17 23.78 6.93
C LEU A 75 19.79 23.78 5.44
N THR A 76 20.64 24.30 4.56
CA THR A 76 20.42 24.31 3.11
C THR A 76 20.87 23.03 2.40
N SER A 77 21.55 22.13 3.11
CA SER A 77 22.09 20.89 2.53
C SER A 77 21.04 19.79 2.34
N ALA A 78 21.41 18.71 1.66
CA ALA A 78 20.57 17.51 1.49
C ALA A 78 20.57 16.57 2.71
N VAL A 79 21.24 16.91 3.81
CA VAL A 79 21.33 16.06 5.02
C VAL A 79 20.68 16.72 6.23
N PHE A 80 20.31 15.91 7.22
CA PHE A 80 19.82 16.41 8.50
C PHE A 80 20.95 16.96 9.36
N CYS A 81 20.71 18.12 9.95
CA CYS A 81 21.67 18.83 10.79
C CYS A 81 21.47 18.53 12.27
N ASN A 82 22.44 18.90 13.09
CA ASN A 82 22.33 18.76 14.53
C ASN A 82 21.11 19.50 15.08
N ASN A 83 20.37 18.86 15.99
CA ASN A 83 19.13 19.37 16.59
C ASN A 83 18.02 19.75 15.59
N GLN A 84 18.05 19.22 14.37
CA GLN A 84 16.95 19.38 13.42
C GLN A 84 15.79 18.44 13.75
N TYR A 85 14.56 18.95 13.63
CA TYR A 85 13.35 18.16 13.83
C TYR A 85 12.97 17.38 12.58
N ILE A 86 12.45 16.17 12.79
CA ILE A 86 11.95 15.28 11.75
C ILE A 86 10.64 14.69 12.27
N VAL A 87 9.61 14.70 11.43
CA VAL A 87 8.36 14.00 11.74
C VAL A 87 8.53 12.54 11.34
N GLY A 88 8.36 11.65 12.32
CA GLY A 88 8.32 10.21 12.08
C GLY A 88 6.90 9.70 11.97
N ASN A 89 6.76 8.54 11.32
CA ASN A 89 5.50 7.82 11.22
C ASN A 89 5.50 6.59 12.13
N ARG A 90 4.31 6.08 12.44
CA ARG A 90 4.18 4.74 13.04
C ARG A 90 4.35 3.71 11.93
N GLY A 91 5.32 2.83 12.08
CA GLY A 91 5.53 1.69 11.19
C GLY A 91 4.49 0.58 11.40
N LEU A 92 4.68 -0.54 10.70
CA LEU A 92 3.81 -1.70 10.82
C LEU A 92 3.95 -2.36 12.20
N ASN A 93 2.83 -2.79 12.77
CA ASN A 93 2.78 -3.54 14.02
C ASN A 93 2.16 -4.92 13.74
N TYR A 94 2.74 -5.98 14.30
CA TYR A 94 2.20 -7.35 14.23
C TYR A 94 0.76 -7.44 14.74
N ASP A 95 0.42 -6.71 15.81
CA ASP A 95 -0.94 -6.68 16.35
C ASP A 95 -1.93 -6.08 15.35
N ASP A 96 -1.51 -5.08 14.58
CA ASP A 96 -2.35 -4.46 13.57
C ASP A 96 -2.58 -5.44 12.40
N LEU A 97 -1.55 -6.21 12.02
CA LEU A 97 -1.68 -7.27 11.02
C LEU A 97 -2.62 -8.38 11.50
N VAL A 98 -2.42 -8.92 12.70
CA VAL A 98 -3.28 -9.97 13.28
C VAL A 98 -4.72 -9.48 13.36
N ARG A 99 -4.95 -8.26 13.87
CA ARG A 99 -6.28 -7.67 13.97
C ARG A 99 -6.93 -7.48 12.59
N ALA A 100 -6.17 -7.04 11.58
CA ALA A 100 -6.68 -6.90 10.21
C ALA A 100 -7.07 -8.27 9.62
N THR A 101 -6.19 -9.27 9.74
CA THR A 101 -6.45 -10.63 9.26
C THR A 101 -7.64 -11.26 9.97
N THR A 102 -7.78 -11.11 11.28
CA THR A 102 -8.95 -11.61 12.03
C THR A 102 -10.24 -10.95 11.54
N ARG A 103 -10.26 -9.64 11.31
CA ARG A 103 -11.44 -8.94 10.77
C ARG A 103 -11.79 -9.40 9.35
N ILE A 104 -10.79 -9.74 8.54
CA ILE A 104 -11.01 -10.32 7.21
C ILE A 104 -11.62 -11.71 7.36
N ALA A 105 -11.02 -12.59 8.16
CA ALA A 105 -11.52 -13.94 8.41
C ALA A 105 -12.97 -13.92 8.90
N GLN A 106 -13.29 -13.05 9.87
CA GLN A 106 -14.66 -12.88 10.38
C GLN A 106 -15.67 -12.44 9.30
N ARG A 107 -15.25 -11.67 8.29
CA ARG A 107 -16.12 -11.30 7.16
C ARG A 107 -16.28 -12.44 6.16
N PHE A 108 -15.23 -13.24 5.97
CA PHE A 108 -15.31 -14.43 5.14
C PHE A 108 -16.13 -15.55 5.79
N ASP A 109 -16.21 -15.60 7.12
CA ASP A 109 -17.08 -16.54 7.85
C ASP A 109 -18.54 -16.05 7.94
N ASP A 110 -18.88 -14.88 7.38
CA ASP A 110 -20.23 -14.33 7.43
C ASP A 110 -21.15 -15.06 6.42
N PRO A 111 -22.18 -15.80 6.87
CA PRO A 111 -23.07 -16.52 5.97
C PRO A 111 -23.82 -15.61 5.00
N ARG A 112 -24.00 -14.32 5.32
CA ARG A 112 -24.63 -13.35 4.43
C ARG A 112 -23.78 -13.08 3.20
N PHE A 113 -22.45 -13.04 3.35
CA PHE A 113 -21.53 -12.86 2.22
C PHE A 113 -21.66 -14.03 1.25
N PHE A 114 -21.65 -15.27 1.74
CA PHE A 114 -21.82 -16.44 0.89
C PHE A 114 -23.21 -16.55 0.27
N SER A 115 -24.27 -16.16 0.99
CA SER A 115 -25.62 -16.12 0.42
C SER A 115 -25.71 -15.13 -0.75
N LEU A 116 -25.13 -13.94 -0.62
CA LEU A 116 -25.10 -12.95 -1.70
C LEU A 116 -24.23 -13.42 -2.87
N LEU A 117 -23.08 -14.04 -2.58
CA LEU A 117 -22.22 -14.63 -3.61
C LEU A 117 -22.94 -15.75 -4.37
N TYR A 118 -23.68 -16.60 -3.67
CA TYR A 118 -24.48 -17.67 -4.30
C TYR A 118 -25.56 -17.09 -5.21
N ILE A 119 -26.33 -16.09 -4.75
CA ILE A 119 -27.35 -15.42 -5.57
C ILE A 119 -26.71 -14.75 -6.78
N PHE A 120 -25.56 -14.09 -6.61
CA PHE A 120 -24.83 -13.48 -7.72
C PHE A 120 -24.40 -14.50 -8.77
N LEU A 121 -23.86 -15.64 -8.34
CA LEU A 121 -23.47 -16.73 -9.24
C LEU A 121 -24.69 -17.35 -9.94
N GLN A 122 -25.77 -17.57 -9.21
CA GLN A 122 -27.03 -18.11 -9.76
C GLN A 122 -27.61 -17.18 -10.84
N ASN A 123 -27.69 -15.88 -10.55
CA ASN A 123 -28.12 -14.88 -11.54
C ASN A 123 -27.20 -14.86 -12.76
N GLY A 124 -25.89 -15.05 -12.57
CA GLY A 124 -24.93 -15.13 -13.67
C GLY A 124 -25.16 -16.34 -14.59
N ILE A 125 -25.55 -17.48 -14.02
CA ILE A 125 -25.92 -18.69 -14.79
C ILE A 125 -27.21 -18.43 -15.57
N GLU A 126 -28.25 -17.89 -14.90
CA GLU A 126 -29.55 -17.59 -15.53
C GLU A 126 -29.40 -16.63 -16.72
N ILE A 127 -28.62 -15.55 -16.55
CA ILE A 127 -28.34 -14.60 -17.64
C ILE A 127 -27.62 -15.31 -18.80
N SER A 128 -26.69 -16.23 -18.50
CA SER A 128 -25.98 -16.98 -19.54
C SER A 128 -26.93 -17.86 -20.34
N ASP A 129 -27.87 -18.54 -19.68
CA ASP A 129 -28.87 -19.38 -20.32
C ASP A 129 -29.84 -18.55 -21.18
N ASP A 130 -30.28 -17.40 -20.68
CA ASP A 130 -31.12 -16.45 -21.42
C ASP A 130 -30.41 -15.94 -22.67
N VAL A 131 -29.11 -15.63 -22.59
CA VAL A 131 -28.31 -15.21 -23.76
C VAL A 131 -28.25 -16.32 -24.81
N VAL A 132 -28.06 -17.58 -24.40
CA VAL A 132 -28.07 -18.71 -25.33
C VAL A 132 -29.44 -18.87 -26.00
N MET A 133 -30.53 -18.71 -25.23
CA MET A 133 -31.89 -18.77 -25.77
C MET A 133 -32.11 -17.69 -26.83
N VAL A 134 -31.76 -16.44 -26.53
CA VAL A 134 -31.89 -15.30 -27.47
C VAL A 134 -31.06 -15.53 -28.73
N LEU A 135 -29.84 -16.07 -28.63
CA LEU A 135 -29.02 -16.37 -29.80
C LEU A 135 -29.66 -17.42 -30.71
N ASN A 136 -30.29 -18.44 -30.13
CA ASN A 136 -31.01 -19.47 -30.89
C ASN A 136 -32.25 -18.88 -31.58
N GLU A 137 -33.05 -18.08 -30.88
CA GLU A 137 -34.20 -17.40 -31.47
C GLU A 137 -33.79 -16.46 -32.63
N ILE A 138 -32.70 -15.72 -32.46
CA ILE A 138 -32.16 -14.87 -33.54
C ILE A 138 -31.72 -15.73 -34.73
N SER A 139 -31.05 -16.86 -34.50
CA SER A 139 -30.65 -17.78 -35.56
C SER A 139 -31.86 -18.31 -36.35
N ASP A 140 -32.93 -18.68 -35.66
CA ASP A 140 -34.16 -19.14 -36.28
C ASP A 140 -34.86 -18.05 -37.10
N ILE A 141 -34.92 -16.82 -36.57
CA ILE A 141 -35.45 -15.66 -37.30
C ILE A 141 -34.62 -15.38 -38.56
N ILE A 142 -33.29 -15.43 -38.48
CA ILE A 142 -32.39 -15.25 -39.62
C ILE A 142 -32.65 -16.34 -40.67
N TYR A 143 -32.81 -17.60 -40.25
CA TYR A 143 -33.11 -18.71 -41.15
C TYR A 143 -34.45 -18.52 -41.88
N LEU A 144 -35.50 -18.14 -41.16
CA LEU A 144 -36.82 -17.86 -41.74
C LEU A 144 -36.76 -16.66 -42.70
N PHE A 145 -36.06 -15.60 -42.33
CA PHE A 145 -35.86 -14.44 -43.19
C PHE A 145 -35.12 -14.81 -44.49
N HIS A 146 -34.07 -15.63 -44.39
CA HIS A 146 -33.33 -16.13 -45.54
C HIS A 146 -34.23 -16.95 -46.48
N ILE A 147 -35.08 -17.84 -45.95
CA ILE A 147 -36.06 -18.59 -46.76
C ILE A 147 -37.04 -17.65 -47.45
N SER A 148 -37.60 -16.69 -46.72
CA SER A 148 -38.58 -15.75 -47.26
C SER A 148 -37.97 -14.90 -48.38
N LEU A 149 -36.75 -14.41 -48.18
CA LEU A 149 -36.01 -13.65 -49.19
C LEU A 149 -35.73 -14.48 -50.44
N ARG A 150 -35.29 -15.75 -50.26
CA ARG A 150 -35.06 -16.67 -51.37
C ARG A 150 -36.33 -16.89 -52.20
N ASN A 151 -37.45 -17.15 -51.53
CA ASN A 151 -38.72 -17.39 -52.21
C ASN A 151 -39.23 -16.13 -52.95
N PHE A 152 -39.09 -14.95 -52.35
CA PHE A 152 -39.43 -13.68 -52.98
C PHE A 152 -38.59 -13.41 -54.24
N LEU A 153 -37.27 -13.63 -54.16
CA LEU A 153 -36.37 -13.46 -55.30
C LEU A 153 -36.68 -14.44 -56.45
N LEU A 154 -37.05 -15.69 -56.13
CA LEU A 154 -37.45 -16.69 -57.14
C LEU A 154 -38.80 -16.38 -57.79
N GLN A 155 -39.69 -15.63 -57.14
CA GLN A 155 -40.97 -15.20 -57.71
C GLN A 155 -40.86 -13.93 -58.56
N HIS A 156 -39.74 -13.20 -58.49
CA HIS A 156 -39.51 -11.96 -59.22
C HIS A 156 -38.32 -12.03 -60.21
N MET A 157 -37.88 -13.25 -60.54
CA MET A 157 -37.05 -13.58 -61.71
C MET A 157 -37.91 -14.27 -62.76
#